data_AF-A0A1G8A9N8-F1
#
_entry.id   AF-A0A1G8A9N8-F1
#
_cell.length_a   1.000
_cell.length_b   1.000
_cell.length_c   1.000
_cell.angle_alpha   90.00
_cell.angle_beta   90.00
_cell.angle_gamma   90.00
#
_symmetry.space_group_name_H-M   'P 1'
#
loop_
_entity.id
_entity.type
_entity.pdbx_description
1 polymer ?
#
loop_
_entity_poly.entity_id
_entity_poly.type
_entity_poly.pdbx_seq_one_letter_code
_entity_poly.pdbx_strand_id
1 'polypeptide(L)'
;MRAHPAAGREAVREVGVTESATYDIAVSFAEEQRAVADEVVEACRQRGLTVLESNDLPEAEVRFLVPFVTSADEVGTTDEHVLPVLTGEDDPSSPHLRANGHLVDTLVSRVEEAETAGLARVPVADLVAALKQPEPEAAAVQELETGQELETGQELEPAPALEPVQPKQNPLRTLAEQFAAASPALAKRALSGTMLMGDTTVAVRVEREDNTVYAVELHDDDTVNFVVVGGSPDQFSTLWQRIEDMLSA
;
A
#
# COMPACT_ATOMS: atom_id res chain seq x y z
N MET A 1 -65.00 20.46 -43.52
CA MET A 1 -64.08 19.45 -42.93
C MET A 1 -62.73 20.14 -42.76
N ARG A 2 -62.56 20.86 -41.65
CA ARG A 2 -61.72 20.52 -40.48
C ARG A 2 -60.25 20.26 -40.83
N ALA A 3 -59.47 21.34 -40.82
CA ALA A 3 -58.01 21.34 -40.78
C ALA A 3 -57.55 21.20 -39.33
N HIS A 4 -56.66 20.25 -39.05
CA HIS A 4 -56.00 20.06 -37.76
C HIS A 4 -54.68 20.84 -37.74
N PRO A 5 -54.39 21.66 -36.71
CA PRO A 5 -53.06 22.23 -36.54
C PRO A 5 -52.18 21.23 -35.76
N ALA A 6 -51.04 20.87 -36.35
CA ALA A 6 -49.96 20.16 -35.67
C ALA A 6 -49.18 21.17 -34.81
N ALA A 7 -49.48 21.21 -33.52
CA ALA A 7 -48.70 21.95 -32.54
C ALA A 7 -47.52 21.07 -32.08
N GLY A 8 -46.35 21.27 -32.70
CA GLY A 8 -45.09 20.77 -32.19
C GLY A 8 -44.72 21.52 -30.91
N ARG A 9 -44.92 20.88 -29.76
CA ARG A 9 -44.33 21.32 -28.49
C ARG A 9 -42.93 20.72 -28.41
N GLU A 10 -41.92 21.51 -28.77
CA GLU A 10 -40.56 21.28 -28.32
C GLU A 10 -40.53 21.48 -26.80
N ALA A 11 -40.37 20.36 -26.08
CA ALA A 11 -40.10 20.38 -24.66
C ALA A 11 -38.65 20.84 -24.47
N VAL A 12 -38.47 22.13 -24.24
CA VAL A 12 -37.24 22.69 -23.68
C VAL A 12 -37.10 22.06 -22.29
N ARG A 13 -36.25 21.04 -22.18
CA ARG A 13 -35.81 20.53 -20.89
C ARG A 13 -34.93 21.61 -20.29
N GLU A 14 -35.54 22.39 -19.40
CA GLU A 14 -34.84 23.26 -18.47
C GLU A 14 -33.90 22.36 -17.66
N VAL A 15 -32.61 22.36 -18.03
CA VAL A 15 -31.56 21.73 -17.25
C VAL A 15 -31.44 22.59 -16.00
N GLY A 16 -32.22 22.24 -14.97
CA GLY A 16 -32.08 22.84 -13.67
C GLY A 16 -30.64 22.66 -13.21
N VAL A 17 -29.98 23.77 -12.89
CA VAL A 17 -28.68 23.77 -12.22
C VAL A 17 -28.89 23.02 -10.91
N THR A 18 -28.50 21.75 -10.88
CA THR A 18 -28.45 20.98 -9.65
C THR A 18 -27.25 21.50 -8.88
N GLU A 19 -27.50 22.30 -7.83
CA GLU A 19 -26.46 22.59 -6.84
C GLU A 19 -25.91 21.26 -6.32
N SER A 20 -24.62 21.05 -6.51
CA SER A 20 -23.93 19.87 -5.99
C SER A 20 -24.04 19.86 -4.47
N ALA A 21 -24.46 18.74 -3.90
CA ALA A 21 -24.51 18.58 -2.47
C ALA A 21 -23.07 18.56 -1.90
N THR A 22 -22.83 19.31 -0.83
CA THR A 22 -21.51 19.40 -0.19
C THR A 22 -21.49 18.64 1.13
N TYR A 23 -20.43 17.88 1.37
CA TYR A 23 -20.20 17.16 2.63
C TYR A 23 -18.78 17.42 3.15
N ASP A 24 -18.54 17.09 4.42
CA ASP A 24 -17.20 17.15 5.00
C ASP A 24 -16.42 15.89 4.64
N ILE A 25 -17.06 14.73 4.82
CA ILE A 25 -16.45 13.42 4.52
C ILE A 25 -17.37 12.53 3.70
N ALA A 26 -16.80 11.78 2.75
CA ALA A 26 -17.43 10.62 2.13
C ALA A 26 -16.77 9.35 2.67
N VAL A 27 -17.57 8.36 3.05
CA VAL A 27 -17.08 7.10 3.61
C VAL A 27 -17.35 5.96 2.62
N SER A 28 -16.29 5.25 2.23
CA SER A 28 -16.35 4.12 1.31
C SER A 28 -15.86 2.87 2.02
N PHE A 29 -16.59 1.77 1.95
CA PHE A 29 -16.29 0.54 2.70
C PHE A 29 -16.81 -0.70 1.98
N ALA A 30 -16.20 -1.84 2.23
CA ALA A 30 -16.71 -3.14 1.80
C ALA A 30 -17.84 -3.62 2.73
N GLU A 31 -18.71 -4.53 2.27
CA GLU A 31 -19.88 -4.96 3.05
C GLU A 31 -19.51 -5.59 4.41
N GLU A 32 -18.34 -6.23 4.48
CA GLU A 32 -17.76 -6.82 5.68
C GLU A 32 -17.41 -5.77 6.75
N GLN A 33 -17.11 -4.54 6.34
CA GLN A 33 -16.74 -3.42 7.21
C GLN A 33 -17.93 -2.55 7.61
N ARG A 34 -19.15 -2.83 7.11
CA ARG A 34 -20.34 -2.00 7.33
C ARG A 34 -20.57 -1.66 8.80
N ALA A 35 -20.46 -2.64 9.70
CA ALA A 35 -20.71 -2.40 11.12
C ALA A 35 -19.75 -1.36 11.73
N VAL A 36 -18.48 -1.38 11.32
CA VAL A 36 -17.46 -0.42 11.79
C VAL A 36 -17.68 0.95 11.14
N ALA A 37 -17.96 0.96 9.83
CA ALA A 37 -18.25 2.19 9.10
C ALA A 37 -19.48 2.91 9.67
N ASP A 38 -20.56 2.19 9.97
CA ASP A 38 -21.78 2.72 10.58
C ASP A 38 -21.48 3.39 11.94
N GLU A 39 -20.66 2.75 12.78
CA GLU A 39 -20.24 3.32 14.08
C GLU A 39 -19.47 4.63 13.90
N VAL A 40 -18.51 4.66 12.96
CA VAL A 40 -17.71 5.85 12.67
C VAL A 40 -18.55 6.97 12.07
N VAL A 41 -19.44 6.65 11.11
CA VAL A 41 -20.35 7.62 10.49
C VAL A 41 -21.24 8.27 11.54
N GLU A 42 -21.86 7.47 12.41
CA GLU A 42 -22.72 7.99 13.48
C GLU A 42 -21.93 8.82 14.49
N ALA A 43 -20.72 8.41 14.85
CA ALA A 43 -19.86 9.19 15.72
C ALA A 43 -19.42 10.52 15.08
N CYS A 44 -19.07 10.54 13.79
CA CYS A 44 -18.76 11.76 13.04
C CYS A 44 -19.96 12.73 13.00
N ARG A 45 -21.18 12.22 12.75
CA ARG A 45 -22.42 13.00 12.80
C ARG A 45 -22.67 13.59 14.18
N GLN A 46 -22.46 12.82 15.25
CA GLN A 46 -22.59 13.32 16.63
C GLN A 46 -21.59 14.44 16.95
N ARG A 47 -20.46 14.49 16.24
CA ARG A 47 -19.47 15.57 16.35
C ARG A 47 -19.75 16.75 15.41
N GLY A 48 -20.83 16.70 14.64
CA GLY A 48 -21.29 17.79 13.77
C GLY A 48 -20.78 17.75 12.33
N LEU A 49 -20.09 16.68 11.93
CA LEU A 49 -19.64 16.52 10.56
C LEU A 49 -20.79 16.11 9.64
N THR A 50 -20.79 16.63 8.41
CA THR A 50 -21.67 16.15 7.34
C THR A 50 -21.02 14.97 6.63
N VAL A 51 -21.70 13.83 6.63
CA VAL A 51 -21.15 12.55 6.14
C VAL A 51 -22.00 12.00 5.00
N LEU A 52 -21.35 11.74 3.87
CA LEU A 52 -21.91 10.97 2.76
C LEU A 52 -21.54 9.49 2.95
N GLU A 53 -22.55 8.66 3.20
CA GLU A 53 -22.39 7.20 3.19
C GLU A 53 -22.51 6.71 1.75
N SER A 54 -21.54 5.91 1.28
CA SER A 54 -21.52 5.33 -0.07
C SER A 54 -21.24 6.32 -1.20
N ASN A 55 -20.73 5.78 -2.32
CA ASN A 55 -20.38 6.54 -3.53
C ASN A 55 -21.61 6.79 -4.44
N ASP A 56 -22.82 6.82 -3.87
CA ASP A 56 -24.08 6.90 -4.62
C ASP A 56 -24.33 8.29 -5.24
N LEU A 57 -23.57 9.30 -4.81
CA LEU A 57 -23.62 10.67 -5.34
C LEU A 57 -22.23 11.08 -5.87
N PRO A 58 -21.87 10.66 -7.09
CA PRO A 58 -20.54 10.96 -7.66
C PRO A 58 -20.29 12.46 -7.85
N GLU A 59 -21.34 13.24 -8.06
CA GLU A 59 -21.29 14.70 -8.24
C GLU A 59 -21.22 15.47 -6.90
N ALA A 60 -21.35 14.79 -5.76
CA ALA A 60 -21.23 15.43 -4.46
C ALA A 60 -19.79 15.88 -4.22
N GLU A 61 -19.62 17.05 -3.60
CA GLU A 61 -18.31 17.59 -3.27
C GLU A 61 -17.98 17.29 -1.80
N VAL A 62 -16.82 16.70 -1.55
CA VAL A 62 -16.36 16.36 -0.18
C VAL A 62 -15.00 16.96 0.11
N ARG A 63 -14.68 17.20 1.40
CA ARG A 63 -13.31 17.59 1.77
C ARG A 63 -12.38 16.39 1.81
N PHE A 64 -12.86 15.27 2.33
CA PHE A 64 -12.12 14.02 2.37
C PHE A 64 -12.95 12.82 1.93
N LEU A 65 -12.32 11.90 1.23
CA LEU A 65 -12.78 10.53 1.02
C LEU A 65 -12.05 9.62 2.00
N VAL A 66 -12.80 8.82 2.74
CA VAL A 66 -12.32 7.95 3.82
C VAL A 66 -12.60 6.49 3.43
N PRO A 67 -11.71 5.87 2.64
CA PRO A 67 -11.86 4.47 2.29
C PRO A 67 -11.44 3.57 3.45
N PHE A 68 -12.31 2.65 3.84
CA PHE A 68 -12.01 1.57 4.77
C PHE A 68 -11.38 0.43 3.97
N VAL A 69 -10.14 0.10 4.30
CA VAL A 69 -9.36 -0.93 3.60
C VAL A 69 -8.76 -1.91 4.60
N THR A 70 -8.39 -3.09 4.13
CA THR A 70 -7.80 -4.12 4.99
C THR A 70 -6.28 -3.99 5.05
N SER A 71 -5.64 -3.64 3.93
CA SER A 71 -4.22 -3.31 3.84
C SER A 71 -3.98 -1.92 3.25
N ALA A 72 -2.78 -1.38 3.50
CA ALA A 72 -2.36 -0.08 2.98
C ALA A 72 -2.24 -0.08 1.44
N ASP A 73 -1.87 -1.22 0.85
CA ASP A 73 -1.61 -1.35 -0.60
C ASP A 73 -2.88 -1.24 -1.45
N GLU A 74 -4.06 -1.32 -0.84
CA GLU A 74 -5.34 -1.13 -1.52
C GLU A 74 -5.57 0.31 -1.96
N VAL A 75 -4.84 1.27 -1.40
CA VAL A 75 -4.97 2.71 -1.68
C VAL A 75 -3.72 3.21 -2.36
N GLY A 76 -3.65 3.01 -3.68
CA GLY A 76 -2.54 3.42 -4.53
C GLY A 76 -2.50 4.92 -4.85
N THR A 77 -2.99 5.79 -3.96
CA THR A 77 -3.02 7.24 -4.20
C THR A 77 -2.41 8.01 -3.05
N THR A 78 -1.66 9.05 -3.40
CA THR A 78 -1.08 10.02 -2.46
C THR A 78 -1.92 11.31 -2.39
N ASP A 79 -3.16 11.28 -2.87
CA ASP A 79 -4.05 12.43 -2.88
C ASP A 79 -4.36 12.88 -1.44
N GLU A 80 -4.18 14.18 -1.17
CA GLU A 80 -4.37 14.76 0.17
C GLU A 80 -5.84 14.71 0.65
N HIS A 81 -6.79 14.57 -0.28
CA HIS A 81 -8.20 14.40 0.01
C HIS A 81 -8.57 12.95 0.33
N VAL A 82 -7.64 12.00 0.27
CA VAL A 82 -7.91 10.59 0.58
C VAL A 82 -7.26 10.21 1.91
N LEU A 83 -8.08 9.80 2.86
CA LEU A 83 -7.65 9.40 4.21
C LEU A 83 -8.01 7.94 4.47
N PRO A 84 -7.16 6.98 4.06
CA PRO A 84 -7.46 5.57 4.22
C PRO A 84 -7.47 5.15 5.69
N VAL A 85 -8.47 4.34 6.03
CA VAL A 85 -8.68 3.78 7.36
C VAL A 85 -8.41 2.28 7.30
N LEU A 86 -7.37 1.84 8.00
CA LEU A 86 -7.03 0.43 8.15
C LEU A 86 -7.96 -0.22 9.20
N THR A 87 -8.58 -1.32 8.79
CA THR A 87 -9.43 -2.16 9.64
C THR A 87 -8.74 -3.44 10.11
N GLY A 88 -7.59 -3.78 9.53
CA GLY A 88 -6.77 -4.96 9.85
C GLY A 88 -5.81 -4.78 11.03
N GLU A 89 -4.89 -5.73 11.20
CA GLU A 89 -3.93 -5.77 12.30
C GLU A 89 -2.94 -4.58 12.29
N ASP A 90 -2.48 -4.25 13.50
CA ASP A 90 -1.77 -3.00 13.80
C ASP A 90 -0.34 -2.95 13.21
N ASP A 91 -0.13 -2.24 12.10
CA ASP A 91 1.22 -1.76 11.74
C ASP A 91 1.48 -0.37 12.36
N PRO A 92 2.24 -0.26 13.47
CA PRO A 92 2.44 1.00 14.22
C PRO A 92 3.20 2.07 13.44
N SER A 93 3.77 1.74 12.28
CA SER A 93 4.61 2.65 11.48
C SER A 93 3.85 3.30 10.33
N SER A 94 2.61 2.87 10.10
CA SER A 94 1.78 3.31 8.99
C SER A 94 1.24 4.74 9.21
N PRO A 95 1.38 5.67 8.24
CA PRO A 95 0.79 7.01 8.33
C PRO A 95 -0.75 7.00 8.17
N HIS A 96 -1.33 5.82 7.94
CA HIS A 96 -2.75 5.63 7.69
C HIS A 96 -3.58 5.70 8.99
N LEU A 97 -4.84 6.10 8.85
CA LEU A 97 -5.76 6.15 9.99
C LEU A 97 -6.14 4.74 10.41
N ARG A 98 -6.45 4.55 11.69
CA ARG A 98 -6.88 3.25 12.22
C ARG A 98 -8.31 3.32 12.70
N ALA A 99 -9.05 2.23 12.52
CA ALA A 99 -10.38 2.04 13.11
C ALA A 99 -10.29 1.79 14.63
N ASN A 100 -9.80 2.77 15.38
CA ASN A 100 -9.73 2.74 16.84
C ASN A 100 -10.52 3.89 17.46
N GLY A 101 -10.58 3.95 18.79
CA GLY A 101 -11.34 4.97 19.53
C GLY A 101 -10.92 6.42 19.29
N HIS A 102 -9.79 6.67 18.61
CA HIS A 102 -9.30 8.01 18.28
C HIS A 102 -9.56 8.42 16.82
N LEU A 103 -10.12 7.53 15.99
CA LEU A 103 -10.37 7.79 14.58
C LEU A 103 -11.21 9.05 14.37
N VAL A 104 -12.33 9.13 15.07
CA VAL A 104 -13.33 10.20 14.89
C VAL A 104 -12.73 11.55 15.29
N ASP A 105 -12.01 11.63 16.39
CA ASP A 105 -11.34 12.88 16.80
C ASP A 105 -10.26 13.29 15.78
N THR A 106 -9.54 12.33 15.21
CA THR A 106 -8.54 12.59 14.16
C THR A 106 -9.21 13.13 12.88
N LEU A 107 -10.34 12.53 12.46
CA LEU A 107 -11.11 13.01 11.30
C LEU A 107 -11.66 14.42 11.53
N VAL A 108 -12.20 14.71 12.71
CA VAL A 108 -12.67 16.05 13.08
C VAL A 108 -11.52 17.06 12.99
N SER A 109 -10.37 16.77 13.59
CA SER A 109 -9.21 17.65 13.53
C SER A 109 -8.74 17.89 12.10
N ARG A 110 -8.69 16.86 11.24
CA ARG A 110 -8.31 17.01 9.83
C ARG A 110 -9.30 17.87 9.04
N VAL A 111 -10.60 17.75 9.30
CA VAL A 111 -11.63 18.62 8.68
C VAL A 111 -11.47 20.07 9.13
N GLU A 112 -11.27 20.31 10.42
CA GLU A 112 -11.04 21.66 10.96
C GLU A 112 -9.77 22.30 10.40
N GLU A 113 -8.68 21.52 10.28
CA GLU A 113 -7.42 21.96 9.68
C GLU A 113 -7.59 22.31 8.20
N ALA A 114 -8.25 21.45 7.43
CA ALA A 114 -8.54 21.68 6.02
C ALA A 114 -9.43 22.93 5.82
N GLU A 115 -10.45 23.11 6.65
CA GLU A 115 -11.30 24.30 6.61
C GLU A 115 -10.51 25.56 6.94
N THR A 116 -9.65 25.51 7.96
CA THR A 116 -8.77 26.63 8.34
C THR A 116 -7.75 26.97 7.25
N ALA A 117 -7.26 25.95 6.54
CA ALA A 117 -6.36 26.10 5.40
C ALA A 117 -7.09 26.59 4.12
N GLY A 118 -8.42 26.62 4.11
CA GLY A 118 -9.21 26.95 2.92
C GLY A 118 -9.12 25.87 1.84
N LEU A 119 -8.87 24.62 2.22
CA LEU A 119 -8.82 23.50 1.30
C LEU A 119 -10.19 23.32 0.63
N ALA A 120 -10.17 23.27 -0.71
CA ALA A 120 -11.38 23.14 -1.51
C ALA A 120 -12.01 21.75 -1.33
N ARG A 121 -13.32 21.66 -1.61
CA ARG A 121 -13.97 20.35 -1.76
C ARG A 121 -13.72 19.82 -3.16
N VAL A 122 -13.70 18.50 -3.29
CA VAL A 122 -13.46 17.79 -4.55
C VAL A 122 -14.64 16.87 -4.83
N PRO A 123 -15.10 16.73 -6.09
CA PRO A 123 -16.12 15.76 -6.46
C PRO A 123 -15.71 14.34 -6.10
N VAL A 124 -16.65 13.56 -5.54
CA VAL A 124 -16.42 12.15 -5.19
C VAL A 124 -15.98 11.34 -6.42
N ALA A 125 -16.53 11.64 -7.60
CA ALA A 125 -16.16 10.98 -8.84
C ALA A 125 -14.66 11.10 -9.15
N ASP A 126 -14.08 12.28 -8.94
CA ASP A 126 -12.67 12.56 -9.23
C ASP A 126 -11.76 11.80 -8.25
N LEU A 127 -12.12 11.78 -6.96
CA LEU A 127 -11.40 11.03 -5.93
C LEU A 127 -11.47 9.52 -6.17
N VAL A 128 -12.64 8.99 -6.53
CA VAL A 128 -12.82 7.57 -6.86
C VAL A 128 -12.09 7.20 -8.15
N ALA A 129 -12.01 8.11 -9.13
CA ALA A 129 -11.21 7.92 -10.34
C ALA A 129 -9.71 7.88 -10.01
N ALA A 130 -9.23 8.79 -9.15
CA ALA A 130 -7.84 8.82 -8.69
C ALA A 130 -7.45 7.52 -7.95
N LEU A 131 -8.35 6.99 -7.10
CA LEU A 131 -8.15 5.69 -6.43
C LEU A 131 -8.04 4.50 -7.40
N LYS A 132 -8.69 4.58 -8.57
CA LYS A 132 -8.71 3.50 -9.56
C LYS A 132 -7.58 3.60 -10.57
N GLN A 133 -6.88 4.73 -10.66
CA GLN A 133 -5.74 4.82 -11.55
C GLN A 133 -4.61 3.98 -10.94
N PRO A 134 -4.20 2.87 -11.58
CA PRO A 134 -2.97 2.21 -11.19
C PRO A 134 -1.88 3.27 -11.27
N GLU A 135 -1.10 3.41 -10.19
CA GLU A 135 0.07 4.27 -10.16
C GLU A 135 0.79 4.08 -11.49
N PRO A 136 1.02 5.15 -12.29
CA PRO A 136 1.60 5.00 -13.60
C PRO A 136 2.98 4.38 -13.40
N GLU A 137 3.06 3.06 -13.57
CA GLU A 137 4.30 2.34 -13.73
C GLU A 137 5.11 3.18 -14.70
N ALA A 138 6.28 3.62 -14.23
CA ALA A 138 7.21 4.45 -14.96
C ALA A 138 7.62 3.74 -16.27
N ALA A 139 6.74 3.79 -17.26
CA ALA A 139 6.97 3.37 -18.62
C ALA A 139 7.79 4.45 -19.30
N ALA A 140 9.08 4.53 -18.95
CA ALA A 140 10.12 5.18 -19.77
C ALA A 140 11.55 4.87 -19.25
N VAL A 141 11.90 3.60 -19.06
CA VAL A 141 13.30 3.16 -19.24
C VAL A 141 13.33 1.87 -20.08
N GLN A 142 12.65 1.87 -21.22
CA GLN A 142 12.93 0.96 -22.33
C GLN A 142 12.73 1.71 -23.65
N GLU A 143 13.75 2.47 -24.07
CA GLU A 143 14.03 2.70 -25.49
C GLU A 143 15.51 3.11 -25.63
N LEU A 144 16.38 2.10 -25.64
CA LEU A 144 17.72 2.16 -26.22
C LEU A 144 18.14 0.76 -26.67
N GLU A 145 17.26 0.09 -27.42
CA GLU A 145 17.67 -0.87 -28.44
C GLU A 145 17.85 -0.11 -29.77
N THR A 146 19.04 0.42 -29.98
CA THR A 146 19.49 0.81 -31.32
C THR A 146 20.46 -0.26 -31.82
N GLY A 147 19.90 -1.16 -32.62
CA GLY A 147 20.49 -2.11 -33.56
C GLY A 147 22.00 -2.38 -33.58
N GLN A 148 22.33 -3.67 -33.52
CA GLN A 148 23.38 -4.24 -34.37
C GLN A 148 23.06 -5.68 -34.75
N GLU A 149 22.45 -5.85 -35.93
CA GLU A 149 22.55 -7.07 -36.71
C GLU A 149 24.03 -7.24 -37.14
N LEU A 150 24.63 -8.38 -36.79
CA LEU A 150 25.72 -8.96 -37.56
C LEU A 150 25.56 -10.48 -37.53
N GLU A 151 25.09 -10.99 -38.66
CA GLU A 151 25.19 -12.38 -39.07
C GLU A 151 26.65 -12.86 -38.97
N THR A 152 26.91 -14.04 -38.39
CA THR A 152 27.81 -15.05 -39.00
C THR A 152 27.55 -16.41 -38.33
N GLY A 153 27.38 -17.44 -39.15
CA GLY A 153 26.93 -18.76 -38.70
C GLY A 153 27.99 -19.63 -38.01
N GLN A 154 27.49 -20.66 -37.32
CA GLN A 154 28.14 -21.94 -37.01
C GLN A 154 27.02 -22.91 -36.62
N GLU A 155 26.71 -23.88 -37.47
CA GLU A 155 27.26 -25.25 -37.47
C GLU A 155 26.60 -26.14 -36.40
N LEU A 156 25.91 -27.17 -36.89
CA LEU A 156 25.16 -28.16 -36.15
C LEU A 156 26.09 -29.05 -35.32
N GLU A 157 26.05 -28.92 -34.00
CA GLU A 157 26.65 -29.84 -33.03
C GLU A 157 25.62 -30.24 -31.94
N PRO A 158 25.81 -31.40 -31.28
CA PRO A 158 24.73 -32.30 -30.91
C PRO A 158 24.06 -31.98 -29.57
N ALA A 159 22.85 -32.53 -29.41
CA ALA A 159 21.95 -32.38 -28.27
C ALA A 159 22.64 -32.39 -26.89
N PRO A 160 22.36 -31.41 -26.01
CA PRO A 160 22.84 -31.47 -24.64
C PRO A 160 22.09 -32.58 -23.90
N ALA A 161 22.87 -33.40 -23.19
CA ALA A 161 22.35 -34.36 -22.22
C ALA A 161 21.57 -33.62 -21.14
N LEU A 162 20.41 -34.18 -20.78
CA LEU A 162 19.52 -33.71 -19.71
C LEU A 162 20.31 -33.57 -18.40
N GLU A 163 20.66 -32.36 -18.02
CA GLU A 163 21.14 -32.07 -16.67
C GLU A 163 20.00 -32.33 -15.68
N PRO A 164 20.27 -33.00 -14.54
CA PRO A 164 19.25 -33.23 -13.53
C PRO A 164 18.82 -31.88 -12.96
N VAL A 165 17.53 -31.56 -13.12
CA VAL A 165 16.88 -30.43 -12.46
C VAL A 165 17.09 -30.60 -10.95
N GLN A 166 18.06 -29.88 -10.38
CA GLN A 166 18.21 -29.85 -8.94
C GLN A 166 16.93 -29.24 -8.36
N PRO A 167 16.32 -29.85 -7.33
CA PRO A 167 15.16 -29.26 -6.70
C PRO A 167 15.56 -27.87 -6.19
N LYS A 168 14.84 -26.83 -6.64
CA LYS A 168 14.97 -25.47 -6.09
C LYS A 168 14.93 -25.59 -4.58
N GLN A 169 16.07 -25.37 -3.92
CA GLN A 169 16.12 -25.41 -2.47
C GLN A 169 15.30 -24.24 -1.94
N ASN A 170 14.47 -24.52 -0.93
CA ASN A 170 13.63 -23.51 -0.31
C ASN A 170 14.54 -22.40 0.27
N PRO A 171 14.37 -21.12 -0.14
CA PRO A 171 15.22 -20.01 0.27
C PRO A 171 15.32 -19.85 1.79
N LEU A 172 14.27 -20.22 2.53
CA LEU A 172 14.24 -20.19 4.00
C LEU A 172 15.21 -21.19 4.63
N ARG A 173 15.40 -22.37 4.01
CA ARG A 173 16.39 -23.35 4.46
C ARG A 173 17.81 -22.83 4.26
N THR A 174 18.08 -22.21 3.11
CA THR A 174 19.39 -21.61 2.80
C THR A 174 19.76 -20.53 3.81
N LEU A 175 18.81 -19.64 4.15
CA LEU A 175 19.01 -18.61 5.17
C LEU A 175 19.29 -19.21 6.55
N ALA A 176 18.57 -20.27 6.92
CA ALA A 176 18.78 -20.99 8.18
C ALA A 176 20.20 -21.58 8.29
N GLU A 177 20.68 -22.19 7.22
CA GLU A 177 22.03 -22.77 7.14
C GLU A 177 23.11 -21.67 7.21
N GLN A 178 22.91 -20.56 6.50
CA GLN A 178 23.83 -19.41 6.54
C GLN A 178 23.91 -18.77 7.92
N PHE A 179 22.78 -18.61 8.61
CA PHE A 179 22.77 -18.08 9.98
C PHE A 179 23.47 -19.02 10.97
N ALA A 180 23.21 -20.32 10.87
CA ALA A 180 23.89 -21.32 11.67
C ALA A 180 25.41 -21.29 11.44
N ALA A 181 25.86 -21.12 10.19
CA ALA A 181 27.26 -20.99 9.83
C ALA A 181 27.90 -19.68 10.35
N ALA A 182 27.13 -18.58 10.43
CA ALA A 182 27.60 -17.29 10.92
C ALA A 182 27.62 -17.18 12.46
N SER A 183 26.84 -17.99 13.18
CA SER A 183 26.70 -17.95 14.64
C SER A 183 28.03 -17.95 15.43
N PRO A 184 29.05 -18.76 15.08
CA PRO A 184 30.36 -18.71 15.77
C PRO A 184 31.09 -17.37 15.60
N ALA A 185 30.90 -16.67 14.47
CA ALA A 185 31.50 -15.36 14.23
C ALA A 185 30.77 -14.26 15.01
N LEU A 186 29.44 -14.38 15.18
CA LEU A 186 28.64 -13.50 16.04
C LEU A 186 29.10 -13.58 17.50
N ALA A 187 29.27 -14.80 18.03
CA ALA A 187 29.72 -15.02 19.39
C ALA A 187 31.09 -14.37 19.68
N LYS A 188 32.04 -14.42 18.72
CA LYS A 188 33.35 -13.75 18.83
C LYS A 188 33.25 -12.23 18.97
N ARG A 189 32.13 -11.63 18.57
CA ARG A 189 31.88 -10.18 18.64
C ARG A 189 30.94 -9.78 19.78
N ALA A 190 30.72 -10.68 20.74
CA ALA A 190 29.73 -10.52 21.81
C ALA A 190 28.32 -10.22 21.27
N LEU A 191 27.96 -10.86 20.15
CA LEU A 191 26.62 -10.84 19.59
C LEU A 191 25.95 -12.18 19.86
N SER A 192 24.71 -12.14 20.34
CA SER A 192 23.84 -13.30 20.52
C SER A 192 22.86 -13.36 19.36
N GLY A 193 22.91 -14.44 18.58
CA GLY A 193 21.99 -14.67 17.48
C GLY A 193 20.92 -15.69 17.87
N THR A 194 19.65 -15.36 17.68
CA THR A 194 18.52 -16.28 17.79
C THR A 194 17.82 -16.38 16.45
N MET A 195 17.41 -17.60 16.09
CA MET A 195 16.63 -17.87 14.90
C MET A 195 15.43 -18.72 15.29
N LEU A 196 14.26 -18.30 14.83
CA LEU A 196 13.00 -18.96 15.04
C LEU A 196 12.45 -19.34 13.67
N MET A 197 12.26 -20.64 13.46
CA MET A 197 11.83 -21.21 12.19
C MET A 197 10.47 -21.84 12.38
N GLY A 198 9.44 -21.22 11.80
CA GLY A 198 8.09 -21.76 11.65
C GLY A 198 7.93 -22.47 10.31
N ASP A 199 6.71 -22.97 10.06
CA ASP A 199 6.39 -23.66 8.81
C ASP A 199 6.42 -22.71 7.59
N THR A 200 6.10 -21.43 7.79
CA THR A 200 6.03 -20.37 6.77
C THR A 200 6.81 -19.11 7.15
N THR A 201 7.39 -19.05 8.35
CA THR A 201 8.02 -17.82 8.88
C THR A 201 9.44 -18.10 9.34
N VAL A 202 10.38 -17.21 9.01
CA VAL A 202 11.74 -17.21 9.59
C VAL A 202 12.00 -15.88 10.24
N ALA A 203 12.16 -15.88 11.56
CA ALA A 203 12.58 -14.71 12.33
C ALA A 203 14.02 -14.88 12.80
N VAL A 204 14.86 -13.91 12.51
CA VAL A 204 16.25 -13.84 12.96
C VAL A 204 16.44 -12.58 13.79
N ARG A 205 16.99 -12.72 14.98
CA ARG A 205 17.27 -11.61 15.89
C ARG A 205 18.70 -11.71 16.40
N VAL A 206 19.46 -10.63 16.25
CA VAL A 206 20.84 -10.50 16.73
C VAL A 206 20.89 -9.40 17.76
N GLU A 207 21.46 -9.72 18.92
CA GLU A 207 21.48 -8.87 20.09
C GLU A 207 22.91 -8.62 20.59
N ARG A 208 23.13 -7.46 21.20
CA ARG A 208 24.34 -7.13 21.94
C ARG A 208 23.93 -6.57 23.29
N GLU A 209 24.39 -7.16 24.39
CA GLU A 209 24.11 -6.66 25.74
C GLU A 209 22.61 -6.37 25.95
N ASP A 210 21.77 -7.34 25.57
CA ASP A 210 20.31 -7.26 25.65
C ASP A 210 19.64 -6.19 24.78
N ASN A 211 20.38 -5.56 23.85
CA ASN A 211 19.84 -4.66 22.83
C ASN A 211 19.75 -5.37 21.47
N THR A 212 18.60 -5.29 20.82
CA THR A 212 18.42 -5.79 19.45
C THR A 212 19.20 -4.93 18.48
N VAL A 213 20.28 -5.47 17.92
CA VAL A 213 21.08 -4.79 16.89
C VAL A 213 20.44 -4.98 15.52
N TYR A 214 19.86 -6.16 15.29
CA TYR A 214 19.29 -6.54 14.01
C TYR A 214 18.14 -7.53 14.24
N ALA A 215 17.03 -7.31 13.54
CA ALA A 215 15.96 -8.28 13.43
C ALA A 215 15.43 -8.31 11.99
N VAL A 216 15.23 -9.51 11.45
CA VAL A 216 14.55 -9.73 10.17
C VAL A 216 13.51 -10.81 10.36
N GLU A 217 12.34 -10.61 9.77
CA GLU A 217 11.28 -11.61 9.71
C GLU A 217 10.82 -11.76 8.26
N LEU A 218 10.86 -13.00 7.78
CA LEU A 218 10.41 -13.39 6.44
C LEU A 218 9.17 -14.25 6.57
N HIS A 219 8.18 -14.00 5.72
CA HIS A 219 7.00 -14.87 5.55
C HIS A 219 6.96 -15.36 4.11
N ASP A 220 6.96 -16.69 3.95
CA ASP A 220 7.01 -17.37 2.66
C ASP A 220 8.19 -16.90 1.79
N ASP A 221 7.96 -15.96 0.88
CA ASP A 221 8.96 -15.33 0.00
C ASP A 221 9.08 -13.80 0.19
N ASP A 222 8.29 -13.21 1.07
CA ASP A 222 8.26 -11.75 1.32
C ASP A 222 9.02 -11.38 2.60
N THR A 223 9.83 -10.33 2.51
CA THR A 223 10.49 -9.74 3.68
C THR A 223 9.51 -8.79 4.35
N VAL A 224 8.98 -9.18 5.51
CA VAL A 224 7.85 -8.47 6.15
C VAL A 224 8.34 -7.38 7.10
N ASN A 225 9.45 -7.60 7.82
CA ASN A 225 9.95 -6.62 8.77
C ASN A 225 11.49 -6.61 8.86
N PHE A 226 12.07 -5.41 8.81
CA PHE A 226 13.49 -5.18 9.02
C PHE A 226 13.68 -4.10 10.08
N VAL A 227 14.27 -4.49 11.21
CA VAL A 227 14.53 -3.57 12.33
C VAL A 227 16.01 -3.61 12.65
N VAL A 228 16.71 -2.50 12.40
CA VAL A 228 18.11 -2.32 12.83
C VAL A 228 18.14 -1.21 13.86
N VAL A 229 18.34 -1.59 15.12
CA VAL A 229 18.45 -0.64 16.22
C VAL A 229 19.88 -0.68 16.74
N GLY A 230 20.71 0.25 16.26
CA GLY A 230 21.97 0.57 16.93
C GLY A 230 23.16 0.72 16.00
N GLY A 231 23.59 1.97 15.83
CA GLY A 231 24.85 2.34 15.21
C GLY A 231 24.68 3.39 14.12
N SER A 232 25.66 4.31 14.03
CA SER A 232 25.75 5.34 12.98
C SER A 232 25.40 4.76 11.60
N PRO A 233 24.67 5.48 10.73
CA PRO A 233 24.32 5.05 9.37
C PRO A 233 25.52 4.58 8.53
N ASP A 234 26.75 4.93 8.88
CA ASP A 234 27.98 4.46 8.19
C ASP A 234 28.26 2.95 8.39
N GLN A 235 27.72 2.35 9.46
CA GLN A 235 27.86 0.90 9.73
C GLN A 235 26.80 0.09 8.97
N PHE A 236 25.72 0.71 8.51
CA PHE A 236 24.65 0.07 7.73
C PHE A 236 25.14 -0.38 6.35
N SER A 237 25.83 0.49 5.63
CA SER A 237 26.31 0.19 4.28
C SER A 237 27.26 -1.00 4.28
N THR A 238 28.06 -1.15 5.35
CA THR A 238 29.00 -2.27 5.49
C THR A 238 28.36 -3.56 6.00
N LEU A 239 27.23 -3.49 6.72
CA LEU A 239 26.47 -4.67 7.14
C LEU A 239 25.62 -5.19 5.98
N TRP A 240 24.92 -4.31 5.27
CA TRP A 240 24.13 -4.65 4.07
C TRP A 240 25.01 -5.27 2.99
N GLN A 241 26.11 -4.60 2.61
CA GLN A 241 27.05 -5.11 1.62
C GLN A 241 27.65 -6.46 2.05
N ARG A 242 27.90 -6.68 3.35
CA ARG A 242 28.42 -7.96 3.85
C ARG A 242 27.40 -9.08 3.87
N ILE A 243 26.13 -8.76 4.11
CA ILE A 243 25.05 -9.74 4.02
C ILE A 243 24.87 -10.11 2.54
N GLU A 244 24.81 -9.13 1.63
CA GLU A 244 24.81 -9.38 0.17
C GLU A 244 26.01 -10.22 -0.27
N ASP A 245 27.23 -9.90 0.17
CA ASP A 245 28.44 -10.65 -0.15
C ASP A 245 28.39 -12.10 0.39
N MET A 246 27.75 -12.32 1.56
CA MET A 246 27.56 -13.66 2.14
C MET A 246 26.48 -14.47 1.44
N LEU A 247 25.46 -13.80 0.89
CA LEU A 247 24.38 -14.42 0.14
C LEU A 247 24.78 -14.72 -1.31
N SER A 248 25.78 -14.03 -1.83
CA SER A 248 26.25 -14.13 -3.23
C SER A 248 27.46 -15.06 -3.42
N ALA A 249 27.98 -15.68 -2.35
CA ALA A 249 29.15 -16.55 -2.35
C ALA A 249 28.80 -18.01 -2.00
#